data_AF-A0A931ZBY5-F1
#
_entry.id   AF-A0A931ZBY5-F1
#
_cell.length_a   1.000
_cell.length_b   1.000
_cell.length_c   1.000
_cell.angle_alpha   90.00
_cell.angle_beta   90.00
_cell.angle_gamma   90.00
#
_symmetry.space_group_name_H-M   'P 1'
#
loop_
_entity.id
_entity.type
_entity.pdbx_description
1 polymer ?
#
loop_
_entity_poly.entity_id
_entity_poly.type
_entity_poly.pdbx_seq_one_letter_code
_entity_poly.pdbx_strand_id
1 'polypeptide(L)'
;MNSGYWRYLRRLSKGADLEDAVLAEHIPASWWHPQGRRKMVQRIEKRGMPWLKGWLFFTLTVDPKLFESPRDAYETAKDRIRRVIHELRARGYEIRRYAVKLELQGNDYPHWHLLVDTRAFIADAEVRELWGYGICQVKRIKPQKWQYLFKYVVKESHDVPEWVLNYPRRIRVFQTSVGFFDKPAPARTKKEAAPDERAESREPETLAQKFHRWARTAQVRTRRAIQCVGTVTLRRSFHEIILEHVAGGRRVIDWFHIPLSTQELESCIQT
;
A
#
# COMPACT_ATOMS: atom_id res chain seq x y z
N MET A 1 26.04 -21.03 -22.29
CA MET A 1 24.78 -21.18 -21.53
C MET A 1 25.02 -20.68 -20.11
N ASN A 2 24.25 -19.70 -19.65
CA ASN A 2 24.60 -18.85 -18.50
C ASN A 2 24.29 -19.58 -17.16
N SER A 3 25.20 -20.43 -16.71
CA SER A 3 25.00 -21.35 -15.57
C SER A 3 24.94 -20.67 -14.19
N GLY A 4 25.20 -19.37 -14.09
CA GLY A 4 25.25 -18.65 -12.81
C GLY A 4 23.87 -18.47 -12.17
N TYR A 5 22.87 -18.16 -12.99
CA TYR A 5 21.52 -17.84 -12.50
C TYR A 5 20.75 -19.08 -12.04
N TRP A 6 20.88 -20.20 -12.75
CA TRP A 6 20.33 -21.48 -12.28
C TRP A 6 21.02 -22.01 -11.04
N ARG A 7 22.33 -21.81 -10.88
CA ARG A 7 22.99 -22.09 -9.60
C ARG A 7 22.41 -21.23 -8.48
N TYR A 8 22.10 -19.96 -8.76
CA TYR A 8 21.45 -19.08 -7.79
C TYR A 8 20.04 -19.55 -7.42
N LEU A 9 19.19 -19.87 -8.41
CA LEU A 9 17.84 -20.38 -8.15
C LEU A 9 17.85 -21.76 -7.47
N ARG A 10 18.73 -22.69 -7.87
CA ARG A 10 18.89 -24.00 -7.20
C ARG A 10 19.42 -23.86 -5.77
N ARG A 11 20.31 -22.89 -5.53
CA ARG A 11 20.78 -22.55 -4.19
C ARG A 11 19.64 -22.00 -3.33
N LEU A 12 18.82 -21.10 -3.88
CA LEU A 12 17.65 -20.57 -3.20
C LEU A 12 16.57 -21.64 -2.97
N SER A 13 16.42 -22.59 -3.89
CA SER A 13 15.48 -23.71 -3.78
C SER A 13 15.94 -24.79 -2.80
N LYS A 14 17.14 -24.65 -2.21
CA LYS A 14 17.78 -25.67 -1.36
C LYS A 14 17.82 -27.06 -2.01
N GLY A 15 18.01 -27.12 -3.32
CA GLY A 15 18.01 -28.38 -4.08
C GLY A 15 16.62 -28.91 -4.46
N ALA A 16 15.54 -28.16 -4.24
CA ALA A 16 14.24 -28.52 -4.78
C ALA A 16 14.28 -28.50 -6.31
N ASP A 17 13.66 -29.52 -6.90
CA ASP A 17 13.56 -29.69 -8.34
C ASP A 17 12.78 -28.53 -8.96
N LEU A 18 13.37 -27.91 -9.97
CA LEU A 18 12.81 -26.76 -10.68
C LEU A 18 12.07 -27.18 -11.96
N GLU A 19 12.01 -28.48 -12.28
CA GLU A 19 11.15 -29.01 -13.34
C GLU A 19 9.66 -28.71 -13.09
N ASP A 20 9.28 -28.57 -11.81
CA ASP A 20 7.93 -28.20 -11.35
C ASP A 20 7.80 -26.69 -11.03
N ALA A 21 8.65 -25.82 -11.58
CA ALA A 21 8.59 -24.39 -11.29
C ALA A 21 7.36 -23.71 -11.92
N VAL A 22 6.78 -22.76 -11.18
CA VAL A 22 5.68 -21.90 -11.62
C VAL A 22 6.10 -20.46 -11.43
N LEU A 23 5.93 -19.66 -12.47
CA LEU A 23 6.09 -18.22 -12.39
C LEU A 23 4.79 -17.62 -11.86
N ALA A 24 4.87 -16.92 -10.73
CA ALA A 24 3.74 -16.27 -10.11
C ALA A 24 3.89 -14.75 -10.08
N GLU A 25 2.79 -14.02 -10.20
CA GLU A 25 2.81 -12.54 -10.14
C GLU A 25 3.43 -12.06 -8.83
N HIS A 26 4.31 -11.06 -8.89
CA HIS A 26 4.76 -10.38 -7.69
C HIS A 26 3.69 -9.45 -7.14
N ILE A 27 3.06 -9.84 -6.03
CA ILE A 27 2.11 -8.99 -5.31
C ILE A 27 2.85 -8.21 -4.20
N PRO A 28 3.13 -6.90 -4.36
CA PRO A 28 3.82 -6.10 -3.36
C PRO A 28 2.90 -5.81 -2.16
N ALA A 29 3.48 -5.52 -0.98
CA ALA A 29 2.71 -4.98 0.13
C ALA A 29 2.60 -3.45 -0.02
N SER A 30 1.57 -3.01 -0.75
CA SER A 30 1.30 -1.60 -1.09
C SER A 30 -0.19 -1.29 -0.98
N TRP A 31 -0.52 -0.07 -0.55
CA TRP A 31 -1.90 0.43 -0.54
C TRP A 31 -2.47 0.64 -1.94
N TRP A 32 -1.59 0.95 -2.90
CA TRP A 32 -1.92 1.27 -4.28
C TRP A 32 -2.02 0.04 -5.18
N HIS A 33 -1.57 -1.12 -4.69
CA HIS A 33 -1.72 -2.39 -5.42
C HIS A 33 -3.02 -3.08 -4.96
N PRO A 34 -3.95 -3.45 -5.86
CA PRO A 34 -5.27 -3.98 -5.49
C PRO A 34 -5.20 -5.17 -4.53
N GLN A 35 -4.35 -6.15 -4.83
CA GLN A 35 -4.12 -7.32 -3.97
C GLN A 35 -3.14 -7.02 -2.81
N GLY A 36 -2.25 -6.05 -2.99
CA GLY A 36 -1.22 -5.69 -2.03
C GLY A 36 -1.78 -5.02 -0.78
N ARG A 37 -2.93 -4.35 -0.94
CA ARG A 37 -3.71 -3.75 0.14
C ARG A 37 -4.08 -4.76 1.22
N ARG A 38 -4.42 -6.00 0.84
CA ARG A 38 -4.70 -7.07 1.80
C ARG A 38 -3.49 -7.37 2.68
N LYS A 39 -2.28 -7.40 2.11
CA LYS A 39 -1.02 -7.57 2.87
C LYS A 39 -0.78 -6.39 3.82
N MET A 40 -1.17 -5.17 3.44
CA MET A 40 -1.08 -3.99 4.31
C MET A 40 -2.09 -4.05 5.47
N VAL A 41 -3.33 -4.47 5.22
CA VAL A 41 -4.34 -4.70 6.26
C VAL A 41 -3.87 -5.79 7.23
N GLN A 42 -3.36 -6.92 6.74
CA GLN A 42 -2.80 -7.97 7.60
C GLN A 42 -1.63 -7.47 8.46
N ARG A 43 -0.80 -6.56 7.95
CA ARG A 43 0.27 -5.92 8.76
C ARG A 43 -0.31 -5.06 9.88
N ILE A 44 -1.41 -4.35 9.63
CA ILE A 44 -2.13 -3.58 10.65
C ILE A 44 -2.75 -4.54 11.69
N GLU A 45 -3.40 -5.62 11.25
CA GLU A 45 -3.98 -6.65 12.13
C GLU A 45 -2.93 -7.24 13.08
N LYS A 46 -1.75 -7.58 12.54
CA LYS A 46 -0.63 -8.11 13.33
C LYS A 46 -0.13 -7.13 14.39
N ARG A 47 -0.25 -5.82 14.16
CA ARG A 47 0.11 -4.78 15.13
C ARG A 47 -0.95 -4.57 16.22
N GLY A 48 -2.14 -5.15 16.09
CA GLY A 48 -3.22 -5.01 17.08
C GLY A 48 -3.90 -3.64 16.99
N MET A 49 -5.00 -3.58 16.23
CA MET A 49 -5.87 -2.40 16.22
C MET A 49 -6.55 -2.24 17.58
N PRO A 50 -6.64 -1.01 18.11
CA PRO A 50 -7.33 -0.77 19.36
C PRO A 50 -8.82 -1.03 19.24
N TRP A 51 -9.47 -1.27 20.38
CA TRP A 51 -10.93 -1.32 20.45
C TRP A 51 -11.53 0.07 20.18
N LEU A 52 -12.19 0.21 19.03
CA LEU A 52 -12.66 1.51 18.52
C LEU A 52 -14.05 1.92 19.04
N LYS A 53 -14.72 1.11 19.88
CA LYS A 53 -16.07 1.43 20.36
C LYS A 53 -16.05 2.76 21.11
N GLY A 54 -16.93 3.67 20.72
CA GLY A 54 -17.04 4.99 21.35
C GLY A 54 -16.03 6.02 20.85
N TRP A 55 -15.06 5.68 20.00
CA TRP A 55 -14.22 6.67 19.33
C TRP A 55 -15.05 7.53 18.37
N LEU A 56 -14.51 8.67 17.96
CA LEU A 56 -15.07 9.47 16.88
C LEU A 56 -14.47 9.09 15.52
N PHE A 57 -15.30 9.16 14.51
CA PHE A 57 -14.98 9.01 13.10
C PHE A 57 -15.15 10.37 12.43
N PHE A 58 -14.05 10.99 11.99
CA PHE A 58 -14.14 12.22 11.22
C PHE A 58 -14.01 11.90 9.74
N THR A 59 -14.86 12.51 8.96
CA THR A 59 -14.83 12.51 7.50
C THR A 59 -14.49 13.94 7.07
N LEU A 60 -13.30 14.15 6.53
CA LEU A 60 -12.82 15.45 6.04
C LEU A 60 -12.72 15.40 4.52
N THR A 61 -13.57 16.15 3.84
CA THR A 61 -13.61 16.25 2.38
C THR A 61 -13.16 17.64 1.97
N VAL A 62 -12.27 17.72 0.98
CA VAL A 62 -11.95 19.01 0.35
C VAL A 62 -13.07 19.44 -0.58
N ASP A 63 -13.37 20.73 -0.62
CA ASP A 63 -14.17 21.33 -1.69
C ASP A 63 -13.24 21.59 -2.90
N PRO A 64 -13.45 20.92 -4.05
CA PRO A 64 -12.64 21.11 -5.24
C PRO A 64 -12.57 22.57 -5.72
N LYS A 65 -13.58 23.39 -5.43
CA LYS A 65 -13.62 24.79 -5.87
C LYS A 65 -12.57 25.68 -5.18
N LEU A 66 -11.97 25.22 -4.09
CA LEU A 66 -10.97 25.96 -3.33
C LEU A 66 -9.54 25.73 -3.83
N PHE A 67 -9.34 24.86 -4.81
CA PHE A 67 -8.03 24.42 -5.25
C PHE A 67 -7.93 24.37 -6.77
N GLU A 68 -6.72 24.58 -7.29
CA GLU A 68 -6.47 24.54 -8.73
C GLU A 68 -6.49 23.10 -9.28
N SER A 69 -6.09 22.13 -8.45
CA SER A 69 -6.01 20.72 -8.82
C SER A 69 -6.14 19.78 -7.62
N PRO A 70 -6.43 18.48 -7.84
CA PRO A 70 -6.42 17.47 -6.77
C PRO A 70 -5.08 17.36 -6.03
N ARG A 71 -3.96 17.55 -6.76
CA ARG A 71 -2.61 17.54 -6.19
C ARG A 71 -2.40 18.72 -5.25
N ASP A 72 -2.80 19.92 -5.68
CA ASP A 72 -2.72 21.14 -4.87
C ASP A 72 -3.56 20.99 -3.59
N ALA A 73 -4.79 20.47 -3.70
CA ALA A 73 -5.63 20.14 -2.56
C ALA A 73 -4.95 19.17 -1.58
N TYR A 74 -4.27 18.13 -2.10
CA TYR A 74 -3.53 17.19 -1.26
C TYR A 74 -2.36 17.84 -0.54
N GLU A 75 -1.54 18.61 -1.26
CA GLU A 75 -0.35 19.28 -0.70
C GLU A 75 -0.72 20.26 0.40
N THR A 76 -1.72 21.09 0.14
CA THR A 76 -2.17 22.14 1.05
C THR A 76 -2.89 21.58 2.27
N ALA A 77 -3.81 20.63 2.07
CA ALA A 77 -4.71 20.20 3.15
C ALA A 77 -4.13 19.09 4.05
N LYS A 78 -3.13 18.30 3.61
CA LYS A 78 -2.60 17.17 4.41
C LYS A 78 -2.01 17.58 5.76
N ASP A 79 -1.40 18.77 5.85
CA ASP A 79 -0.76 19.24 7.09
C ASP A 79 -1.78 19.90 8.03
N ARG A 80 -2.89 20.41 7.49
CA ARG A 80 -4.00 20.95 8.28
C ARG A 80 -4.62 19.92 9.21
N ILE A 81 -4.61 18.64 8.84
CA ILE A 81 -5.13 17.55 9.67
C ILE A 81 -4.44 17.51 11.05
N ARG A 82 -3.11 17.70 11.08
CA ARG A 82 -2.38 17.73 12.36
C ARG A 82 -2.75 18.97 13.18
N ARG A 83 -2.96 20.10 12.51
CA ARG A 83 -3.41 21.35 13.15
C ARG A 83 -4.80 21.18 13.75
N VAL A 84 -5.75 20.56 13.04
CA VAL A 84 -7.10 20.25 13.59
C VAL A 84 -6.99 19.50 14.92
N ILE A 85 -6.18 18.44 14.99
CA ILE A 85 -6.00 17.68 16.25
C ILE A 85 -5.31 18.51 17.33
N HIS A 86 -4.32 19.34 16.96
CA HIS A 86 -3.64 20.24 17.90
C HIS A 86 -4.60 21.27 18.50
N GLU A 87 -5.37 21.95 17.67
CA GLU A 87 -6.34 22.97 18.09
C GLU A 87 -7.47 22.37 18.94
N LEU A 88 -7.98 21.19 18.57
CA LEU A 88 -8.97 20.49 19.41
C LEU A 88 -8.42 20.19 20.81
N ARG A 89 -7.15 19.79 20.92
CA ARG A 89 -6.51 19.60 22.23
C ARG A 89 -6.38 20.92 22.99
N ALA A 90 -6.02 22.01 22.31
CA ALA A 90 -5.96 23.35 22.91
C ALA A 90 -7.33 23.82 23.41
N ARG A 91 -8.42 23.43 22.75
CA ARG A 91 -9.81 23.66 23.17
C ARG A 91 -10.27 22.73 24.32
N GLY A 92 -9.39 21.90 24.88
CA GLY A 92 -9.66 21.07 26.05
C GLY A 92 -10.13 19.63 25.74
N TYR A 93 -10.16 19.21 24.47
CA TYR A 93 -10.49 17.82 24.14
C TYR A 93 -9.35 16.86 24.48
N GLU A 94 -9.65 15.87 25.33
CA GLU A 94 -8.72 14.80 25.68
C GLU A 94 -8.58 13.78 24.53
N ILE A 95 -7.80 14.12 23.49
CA ILE A 95 -7.51 13.23 22.36
C ILE A 95 -6.26 12.39 22.67
N ARG A 96 -6.47 11.12 23.02
CA ARG A 96 -5.39 10.20 23.44
C ARG A 96 -4.62 9.61 22.26
N ARG A 97 -5.36 9.05 21.31
CA ARG A 97 -4.86 8.35 20.13
C ARG A 97 -5.64 8.78 18.92
N TYR A 98 -4.99 8.78 17.76
CA TYR A 98 -5.71 8.95 16.51
C TYR A 98 -5.02 8.24 15.35
N ALA A 99 -5.79 7.95 14.30
CA ALA A 99 -5.26 7.54 13.01
C ALA A 99 -5.89 8.36 11.89
N VAL A 100 -5.17 8.49 10.79
CA VAL A 100 -5.59 9.18 9.58
C VAL A 100 -5.46 8.22 8.41
N LYS A 101 -6.53 8.07 7.64
CA LYS A 101 -6.56 7.31 6.40
C LYS A 101 -6.93 8.24 5.25
N LEU A 102 -6.07 8.33 4.24
CA LEU A 102 -6.35 8.99 2.98
C LEU A 102 -7.17 8.06 2.07
N GLU A 103 -8.13 8.64 1.39
CA GLU A 103 -8.90 8.09 0.29
C GLU A 103 -8.96 9.14 -0.83
N LEU A 104 -8.96 8.70 -2.08
CA LEU A 104 -9.21 9.55 -3.23
C LEU A 104 -10.64 9.29 -3.69
N GLN A 105 -11.38 10.38 -3.83
CA GLN A 105 -12.75 10.35 -4.36
C GLN A 105 -12.75 10.02 -5.86
N GLY A 106 -13.92 9.83 -6.46
CA GLY A 106 -14.03 9.52 -7.89
C GLY A 106 -13.58 10.65 -8.82
N ASN A 107 -13.39 11.86 -8.30
CA ASN A 107 -12.84 13.01 -9.00
C ASN A 107 -11.36 13.27 -8.63
N ASP A 108 -10.67 12.27 -8.08
CA ASP A 108 -9.27 12.29 -7.64
C ASP A 108 -8.93 13.20 -6.45
N TYR A 109 -9.89 14.00 -5.98
CA TYR A 109 -9.68 14.88 -4.83
C TYR A 109 -9.51 14.08 -3.53
N PRO A 110 -8.62 14.53 -2.63
CA PRO A 110 -8.34 13.83 -1.40
C PRO A 110 -9.48 13.95 -0.38
N HIS A 111 -9.67 12.86 0.33
CA HIS A 111 -10.65 12.70 1.40
C HIS A 111 -9.98 11.97 2.56
N TRP A 112 -10.14 12.46 3.78
CA TRP A 112 -9.52 11.84 4.95
C TRP A 112 -10.55 11.31 5.91
N HIS A 113 -10.30 10.09 6.38
CA HIS A 113 -11.02 9.49 7.50
C HIS A 113 -10.11 9.48 8.72
N LEU A 114 -10.59 10.00 9.84
CA LEU A 114 -9.86 9.95 11.10
C LEU A 114 -10.58 9.07 12.10
N LEU A 115 -9.80 8.30 12.85
CA LEU A 115 -10.23 7.63 14.07
C LEU A 115 -9.67 8.43 15.24
N VAL A 116 -10.52 8.94 16.13
CA VAL A 116 -10.11 9.83 17.23
C VAL A 116 -10.60 9.27 18.56
N ASP A 117 -9.65 8.89 19.43
CA ASP A 117 -9.89 8.40 20.78
C ASP A 117 -10.11 9.59 21.72
N THR A 118 -11.37 9.94 21.93
CA THR A 118 -11.81 11.00 22.84
C THR A 118 -13.13 10.64 23.51
N ARG A 119 -13.28 11.03 24.77
CA ARG A 119 -14.50 10.81 25.55
C ARG A 119 -15.61 11.77 25.13
N ALA A 120 -15.31 13.04 24.96
CA ALA A 120 -16.29 14.05 24.58
C ALA A 120 -16.68 13.92 23.10
N PHE A 121 -17.93 14.27 22.78
CA PHE A 121 -18.33 14.41 21.39
C PHE A 121 -17.86 15.78 20.88
N ILE A 122 -17.35 15.82 19.65
CA ILE A 122 -16.88 17.04 19.00
C ILE A 122 -17.85 17.31 17.85
N ALA A 123 -18.44 18.50 17.81
CA ALA A 123 -19.47 18.83 16.83
C ALA A 123 -18.88 19.05 15.43
N ASP A 124 -19.65 18.71 14.39
CA ASP A 124 -19.28 18.91 12.98
C ASP A 124 -18.87 20.35 12.69
N ALA A 125 -19.59 21.32 13.26
CA ALA A 125 -19.33 22.75 13.05
C ALA A 125 -17.94 23.15 13.54
N GLU A 126 -17.52 22.62 14.68
CA GLU A 126 -16.23 22.92 15.28
C GLU A 126 -15.08 22.31 14.49
N VAL A 127 -15.22 21.04 14.08
CA VAL A 127 -14.19 20.42 13.23
C VAL A 127 -14.14 21.09 11.86
N ARG A 128 -15.28 21.53 11.32
CA ARG A 128 -15.36 22.26 10.04
C ARG A 128 -14.65 23.61 10.10
N GLU A 129 -14.85 24.37 11.18
CA GLU A 129 -14.16 25.63 11.45
C GLU A 129 -12.63 25.43 11.41
N LEU A 130 -12.13 24.41 12.10
CA LEU A 130 -10.70 24.09 12.14
C LEU A 130 -10.17 23.51 10.81
N TRP A 131 -11.01 22.76 10.09
CA TRP A 131 -10.65 22.13 8.82
C TRP A 131 -10.46 23.16 7.71
N GLY A 132 -11.42 24.07 7.55
CA GLY A 132 -11.33 25.23 6.64
C GLY A 132 -11.29 24.92 5.13
N TYR A 133 -11.33 23.65 4.71
CA TYR A 133 -11.17 23.26 3.30
C TYR A 133 -12.38 22.53 2.70
N GLY A 134 -13.53 22.50 3.37
CA GLY A 134 -14.73 21.90 2.82
C GLY A 134 -15.61 21.22 3.87
N ILE A 135 -16.13 20.04 3.52
CA ILE A 135 -17.14 19.35 4.32
C ILE A 135 -16.46 18.56 5.45
N CYS A 136 -17.07 18.64 6.64
CA CYS A 136 -16.76 17.78 7.77
C CYS A 136 -18.02 17.05 8.21
N GLN A 137 -17.88 15.75 8.54
CA GLN A 137 -18.86 14.97 9.29
C GLN A 137 -18.18 14.24 10.44
N VAL A 138 -18.76 14.30 11.63
CA VAL A 138 -18.29 13.60 12.83
C VAL A 138 -19.36 12.62 13.30
N LYS A 139 -18.96 11.36 13.50
CA LYS A 139 -19.87 10.31 13.99
C LYS A 139 -19.18 9.48 15.06
N ARG A 140 -19.94 8.95 16.02
CA ARG A 140 -19.43 7.90 16.92
C ARG A 140 -19.26 6.60 16.13
N ILE A 141 -18.14 5.93 16.34
CA ILE A 141 -17.88 4.61 15.77
C ILE A 141 -18.79 3.59 16.44
N LYS A 142 -19.64 2.95 15.63
CA LYS A 142 -20.37 1.74 16.02
C LYS A 142 -19.40 0.55 16.07
N PRO A 143 -19.67 -0.50 16.84
CA PRO A 143 -18.90 -1.74 16.75
C PRO A 143 -18.89 -2.23 15.29
N GLN A 144 -17.73 -2.19 14.64
CA GLN A 144 -17.59 -2.45 13.21
C GLN A 144 -16.36 -3.29 12.93
N LYS A 145 -16.41 -3.99 11.79
CA LYS A 145 -15.24 -4.53 11.10
C LYS A 145 -14.43 -3.34 10.55
N TRP A 146 -13.53 -2.81 11.37
CA TRP A 146 -12.65 -1.69 11.02
C TRP A 146 -11.88 -1.91 9.71
N GLN A 147 -11.74 -3.15 9.25
CA GLN A 147 -11.18 -3.49 7.94
C GLN A 147 -11.90 -2.76 6.79
N TYR A 148 -13.19 -2.43 6.95
CA TYR A 148 -13.95 -1.68 5.96
C TYR A 148 -13.38 -0.28 5.69
N LEU A 149 -12.70 0.33 6.69
CA LEU A 149 -11.99 1.59 6.52
C LEU A 149 -10.95 1.54 5.39
N PHE A 150 -10.38 0.35 5.19
CA PHE A 150 -9.32 0.08 4.23
C PHE A 150 -9.84 -0.56 2.93
N LYS A 151 -11.16 -0.60 2.72
CA LYS A 151 -11.74 -1.17 1.49
C LYS A 151 -11.22 -0.43 0.24
N TYR A 152 -11.15 0.89 0.32
CA TYR A 152 -10.76 1.76 -0.78
C TYR A 152 -9.56 2.63 -0.43
N VAL A 153 -8.72 2.87 -1.42
CA VAL A 153 -7.71 3.94 -1.39
C VAL A 153 -8.04 4.91 -2.53
N VAL A 154 -8.40 4.35 -3.69
CA VAL A 154 -9.13 5.03 -4.76
C VAL A 154 -10.54 4.43 -4.77
N LYS A 155 -11.57 5.27 -4.87
CA LYS A 155 -12.96 4.81 -4.94
C LYS A 155 -13.21 4.10 -6.28
N GLU A 156 -14.05 3.06 -6.22
CA GLU A 156 -14.16 1.85 -7.07
C GLU A 156 -14.35 1.99 -8.61
N SER A 157 -14.05 3.14 -9.23
CA SER A 157 -14.26 3.38 -10.68
C SER A 157 -13.08 3.98 -11.45
N HIS A 158 -11.92 4.20 -10.81
CA HIS A 158 -10.78 4.84 -11.49
C HIS A 158 -9.45 4.17 -11.18
N ASP A 159 -8.56 4.17 -12.17
CA ASP A 159 -7.15 3.87 -12.01
C ASP A 159 -6.51 4.82 -10.99
N VAL A 160 -5.29 4.50 -10.56
CA VAL A 160 -4.54 5.42 -9.70
C VAL A 160 -4.30 6.73 -10.47
N PRO A 161 -4.70 7.91 -9.94
CA PRO A 161 -4.61 9.16 -10.68
C PRO A 161 -3.18 9.49 -11.08
N GLU A 162 -3.01 10.14 -12.23
CA GLU A 162 -1.69 10.44 -12.79
C GLU A 162 -0.81 11.24 -11.82
N TRP A 163 -1.40 12.21 -11.11
CA TRP A 163 -0.66 13.01 -10.14
C TRP A 163 -0.13 12.18 -8.96
N VAL A 164 -0.80 11.08 -8.60
CA VAL A 164 -0.38 10.12 -7.55
C VAL A 164 0.73 9.22 -8.09
N LEU A 165 0.59 8.75 -9.33
CA LEU A 165 1.59 7.94 -10.02
C LEU A 165 2.94 8.66 -10.09
N ASN A 166 2.91 9.94 -10.42
CA ASN A 166 4.09 10.79 -10.63
C ASN A 166 4.45 11.65 -9.41
N TYR A 167 3.81 11.43 -8.26
CA TYR A 167 4.10 12.20 -7.06
C TYR A 167 5.55 11.95 -6.59
N PRO A 168 6.38 12.99 -6.42
CA PRO A 168 7.82 12.84 -6.19
C PRO A 168 8.17 12.33 -4.79
N ARG A 169 7.20 12.26 -3.88
CA ARG A 169 7.39 11.81 -2.50
C ARG A 169 6.49 10.62 -2.19
N ARG A 170 6.61 10.07 -0.98
CA ARG A 170 5.71 8.99 -0.55
C ARG A 170 4.38 9.55 -0.04
N ILE A 171 3.28 9.24 -0.73
CA ILE A 171 1.94 9.47 -0.20
C ILE A 171 1.66 8.48 0.92
N ARG A 172 1.38 9.02 2.11
CA ARG A 172 1.07 8.23 3.31
C ARG A 172 -0.44 8.00 3.39
N VAL A 173 -0.87 6.84 2.89
CA VAL A 173 -2.29 6.43 2.91
C VAL A 173 -2.82 6.18 4.31
N PHE A 174 -2.00 5.65 5.21
CA PHE A 174 -2.38 5.43 6.61
C PHE A 174 -1.29 5.94 7.54
N GLN A 175 -1.69 6.72 8.54
CA GLN A 175 -0.82 7.30 9.56
C GLN A 175 -1.48 7.15 10.92
N THR A 176 -0.67 7.04 11.97
CA THR A 176 -1.15 6.89 13.34
C THR A 176 -0.40 7.81 14.27
N SER A 177 -1.03 8.21 15.37
CA SER A 177 -0.33 8.81 16.50
C SER A 177 0.64 7.81 17.14
N VAL A 178 1.54 8.32 17.98
CA VAL A 178 2.35 7.48 18.87
C VAL A 178 1.40 6.67 19.77
N GLY A 179 1.75 5.41 20.05
CA GLY A 179 0.97 4.52 20.93
C GLY A 179 -0.40 4.10 20.38
N PHE A 180 -0.68 4.32 19.08
CA PHE A 180 -1.98 3.98 18.51
C PHE A 180 -2.31 2.48 18.56
N PHE A 181 -1.32 1.64 18.27
CA PHE A 181 -1.48 0.18 18.24
C PHE A 181 -1.31 -0.43 19.63
N ASP A 182 -2.11 -1.45 19.95
CA ASP A 182 -2.07 -2.11 21.26
C ASP A 182 -0.83 -3.00 21.43
N LYS A 183 -0.26 -3.51 20.33
CA LYS A 183 1.00 -4.27 20.38
C LYS A 183 2.17 -3.35 20.09
N PRO A 184 3.27 -3.45 20.87
CA PRO A 184 4.49 -2.72 20.56
C PRO A 184 4.98 -3.11 19.17
N ALA A 185 5.61 -2.16 18.48
CA ALA A 185 6.27 -2.49 17.22
C ALA A 185 7.31 -3.59 17.51
N PRO A 186 7.43 -4.62 16.65
CA PRO A 186 8.47 -5.61 16.82
C PRO A 186 9.82 -4.89 16.91
N ALA A 187 10.65 -5.27 17.88
CA ALA A 187 11.99 -4.72 18.03
C ALA A 187 12.68 -4.85 16.67
N ARG A 188 13.01 -3.72 16.04
CA ARG A 188 13.87 -3.76 14.87
C ARG A 188 15.20 -4.27 15.38
N THR A 189 15.56 -5.50 15.04
CA THR A 189 16.97 -5.90 15.08
C THR A 189 17.68 -4.91 14.17
N LYS A 190 18.43 -3.98 14.77
CA LYS A 190 19.41 -3.18 14.04
C LYS A 190 20.41 -4.18 13.50
N LYS A 191 20.14 -4.76 12.34
CA LYS A 191 21.24 -5.24 11.51
C LYS A 191 21.99 -3.96 11.17
N GLU A 192 23.21 -3.86 11.68
CA GLU A 192 24.22 -2.92 11.20
C GLU A 192 24.45 -3.24 9.71
N ALA A 193 23.54 -2.76 8.87
CA ALA A 193 23.83 -2.63 7.47
C ALA A 193 24.87 -1.53 7.39
N ALA A 194 26.06 -1.85 6.89
CA ALA A 194 27.06 -0.86 6.55
C ALA A 194 26.37 0.26 5.76
N PRO A 195 26.66 1.55 6.06
CA PRO A 195 26.10 2.65 5.29
C PRO A 195 26.43 2.43 3.82
N ASP A 196 25.40 2.15 3.02
CA ASP A 196 25.54 2.06 1.58
C ASP A 196 25.69 3.50 1.08
N GLU A 197 26.93 3.93 0.83
CA GLU A 197 27.26 5.27 0.31
C GLU A 197 26.51 5.57 -1.01
N ARG A 198 25.96 4.56 -1.69
CA ARG A 198 25.14 4.73 -2.91
C ARG A 198 23.66 5.01 -2.62
N ALA A 199 23.21 4.90 -1.38
CA ALA A 199 21.81 5.12 -0.99
C ALA A 199 21.46 6.60 -0.81
N GLU A 200 22.45 7.47 -0.56
CA GLU A 200 22.22 8.88 -0.24
C GLU A 200 21.92 9.75 -1.47
N SER A 201 22.18 9.28 -2.70
CA SER A 201 22.00 10.07 -3.93
C SER A 201 20.87 9.61 -4.86
N ARG A 202 20.18 8.51 -4.56
CA ARG A 202 19.08 8.03 -5.42
C ARG A 202 17.80 8.77 -5.13
N GLU A 203 17.29 9.47 -6.14
CA GLU A 203 15.94 10.03 -6.10
C GLU A 203 14.92 8.93 -5.73
N PRO A 204 13.95 9.24 -4.86
CA PRO A 204 12.94 8.27 -4.46
C PRO A 204 12.08 7.88 -5.65
N GLU A 205 12.04 6.59 -5.94
CA GLU A 205 11.22 6.02 -7.01
C GLU A 205 9.74 6.42 -6.87
N THR A 206 9.14 6.92 -7.96
CA THR A 206 7.70 7.28 -8.04
C THR A 206 6.81 6.05 -7.97
N LEU A 207 5.50 6.24 -7.84
CA LEU A 207 4.56 5.11 -7.85
C LEU A 207 4.44 4.48 -9.25
N ALA A 208 4.52 5.28 -10.32
CA ALA A 208 4.58 4.80 -11.70
C ALA A 208 5.77 3.85 -11.92
N GLN A 209 6.97 4.27 -11.50
CA GLN A 209 8.18 3.46 -11.60
C GLN A 209 8.06 2.17 -10.75
N LYS A 210 7.45 2.25 -9.56
CA LYS A 210 7.15 1.08 -8.74
C LYS A 210 6.22 0.09 -9.45
N PHE A 211 5.13 0.58 -10.05
CA PHE A 211 4.19 -0.26 -10.81
C PHE A 211 4.90 -0.93 -11.98
N HIS A 212 5.71 -0.19 -12.75
CA HIS A 212 6.51 -0.75 -13.84
C HIS A 212 7.45 -1.85 -13.33
N ARG A 213 8.19 -1.61 -12.25
CA ARG A 213 9.06 -2.62 -11.65
C ARG A 213 8.28 -3.84 -11.18
N TRP A 214 7.16 -3.66 -10.47
CA TRP A 214 6.33 -4.76 -9.97
C TRP A 214 5.74 -5.60 -11.10
N ALA A 215 5.29 -4.95 -12.18
CA ALA A 215 4.81 -5.65 -13.38
C ALA A 215 5.89 -6.52 -14.02
N ARG A 216 7.17 -6.14 -13.89
CA ARG A 216 8.34 -6.91 -14.35
C ARG A 216 8.99 -7.73 -13.25
N THR A 217 8.33 -7.91 -12.12
CA THR A 217 8.83 -8.76 -11.04
C THR A 217 7.92 -9.97 -10.93
N ALA A 218 8.51 -11.15 -10.80
CA ALA A 218 7.76 -12.36 -10.54
C ALA A 218 8.37 -13.17 -9.40
N GLN A 219 7.56 -14.03 -8.82
CA GLN A 219 7.99 -15.03 -7.85
C GLN A 219 8.15 -16.36 -8.56
N VAL A 220 9.28 -17.03 -8.33
CA VAL A 220 9.44 -18.43 -8.73
C VAL A 220 8.96 -19.27 -7.56
N ARG A 221 7.98 -20.14 -7.81
CA ARG A 221 7.42 -21.10 -6.84
C ARG A 221 7.61 -22.51 -7.38
N THR A 222 7.59 -23.52 -6.52
CA THR A 222 7.45 -24.91 -6.97
C THR A 222 5.99 -25.35 -6.86
N ARG A 223 5.54 -26.31 -7.67
CA ARG A 223 4.17 -26.86 -7.54
C ARG A 223 3.97 -27.63 -6.24
N ARG A 224 5.00 -28.33 -5.77
CA ARG A 224 4.92 -29.25 -4.62
C ARG A 224 4.92 -28.52 -3.27
N ALA A 225 5.66 -27.42 -3.17
CA ALA A 225 5.63 -26.55 -2.02
C ALA A 225 5.17 -25.20 -2.53
N ILE A 226 4.04 -24.68 -2.03
CA ILE A 226 3.57 -23.30 -2.28
C ILE A 226 4.53 -22.29 -1.57
N GLN A 227 5.84 -22.58 -1.56
CA GLN A 227 6.90 -21.76 -1.05
C GLN A 227 7.53 -21.00 -2.21
N CYS A 228 7.66 -19.70 -2.01
CA CYS A 228 8.42 -18.84 -2.90
C CYS A 228 9.90 -19.25 -2.80
N VAL A 229 10.45 -19.74 -3.90
CA VAL A 229 11.87 -20.07 -4.06
C VAL A 229 12.68 -18.80 -4.20
N GLY A 230 12.16 -17.81 -4.94
CA GLY A 230 12.87 -16.57 -5.18
C GLY A 230 12.02 -15.53 -5.87
N THR A 231 12.55 -14.31 -5.98
CA THR A 231 11.97 -13.22 -6.77
C THR A 231 12.92 -12.89 -7.91
N VAL A 232 12.37 -12.68 -9.11
CA VAL A 232 13.13 -12.53 -10.35
C VAL A 232 12.64 -11.29 -11.10
N THR A 233 13.54 -10.63 -11.81
CA THR A 233 13.18 -9.55 -12.75
C THR A 233 12.99 -10.14 -14.13
N LEU A 234 11.94 -9.70 -14.81
CA LEU A 234 11.50 -10.18 -16.10
C LEU A 234 11.90 -9.20 -17.20
N ARG A 235 12.22 -9.73 -18.38
CA ARG A 235 12.53 -8.95 -19.58
C ARG A 235 11.32 -8.16 -20.09
N ARG A 236 10.12 -8.68 -19.83
CA ARG A 236 8.81 -8.13 -20.19
C ARG A 236 7.89 -8.20 -18.98
N SER A 237 6.74 -7.53 -19.01
CA SER A 237 5.79 -7.61 -17.92
C SER A 237 5.21 -9.02 -17.76
N PHE A 238 4.82 -9.38 -16.55
CA PHE A 238 4.19 -10.66 -16.25
C PHE A 238 2.90 -10.84 -17.07
N HIS A 239 2.14 -9.76 -17.29
CA HIS A 239 0.93 -9.78 -18.11
C HIS A 239 1.21 -10.12 -19.58
N GLU A 240 2.23 -9.52 -20.20
CA GLU A 240 2.64 -9.85 -21.57
C GLU A 240 3.03 -11.33 -21.69
N ILE A 241 3.74 -11.88 -20.68
CA ILE A 241 4.10 -13.30 -20.65
C ILE A 241 2.84 -14.19 -20.59
N ILE A 242 1.83 -13.80 -19.79
CA ILE A 242 0.55 -14.54 -19.76
C ILE A 242 -0.12 -14.52 -21.14
N LEU A 243 -0.23 -13.35 -21.76
CA LEU A 243 -0.89 -13.22 -23.06
C LEU A 243 -0.20 -14.08 -24.13
N GLU A 244 1.12 -14.10 -24.17
CA GLU A 244 1.90 -14.98 -25.07
C GLU A 244 1.70 -16.47 -24.75
N HIS A 245 1.61 -16.82 -23.46
CA HIS A 245 1.37 -18.19 -23.04
C HIS A 245 0.00 -18.70 -23.51
N VAL A 246 -1.04 -17.88 -23.30
CA VAL A 246 -2.42 -18.16 -23.72
C VAL A 246 -2.55 -18.16 -25.24
N ALA A 247 -1.97 -17.19 -25.93
CA ALA A 247 -1.99 -17.11 -27.40
C ALA A 247 -1.32 -18.34 -28.06
N GLY A 248 -0.32 -18.92 -27.39
CA GLY A 248 0.30 -20.19 -27.79
C GLY A 248 -0.54 -21.45 -27.49
N GLY A 249 -1.80 -21.30 -27.06
CA GLY A 249 -2.71 -22.42 -26.75
C GLY A 249 -2.37 -23.16 -25.45
N ARG A 250 -1.48 -22.62 -24.62
CA ARG A 250 -1.02 -23.30 -23.40
C ARG A 250 -1.97 -23.03 -22.24
N ARG A 251 -2.16 -24.06 -21.40
CA ARG A 251 -2.95 -23.94 -20.18
C ARG A 251 -2.22 -23.06 -19.17
N VAL A 252 -2.95 -22.08 -18.66
CA VAL A 252 -2.59 -21.30 -17.49
C VAL A 252 -3.29 -21.93 -16.29
N ILE A 253 -2.61 -22.05 -15.13
CA ILE A 253 -3.24 -22.60 -13.92
C ILE A 253 -4.31 -21.63 -13.42
N ASP A 254 -3.94 -20.36 -13.33
CA ASP A 254 -4.81 -19.20 -13.18
C ASP A 254 -4.08 -17.95 -13.70
N TRP A 255 -4.78 -16.82 -13.85
CA TRP A 255 -4.19 -15.55 -14.33
C TRP A 255 -3.01 -15.01 -13.51
N PHE A 256 -2.60 -15.69 -12.45
CA PHE A 256 -1.48 -15.34 -11.58
C PHE A 256 -0.37 -16.39 -11.56
N HIS A 257 -0.52 -17.54 -12.24
CA HIS A 257 0.39 -18.67 -12.20
C HIS A 257 0.58 -19.31 -13.59
N ILE A 258 1.80 -19.19 -14.11
CA ILE A 258 2.18 -19.74 -15.42
C ILE A 258 3.14 -20.92 -15.21
N PRO A 259 2.78 -22.14 -15.64
CA PRO A 259 3.73 -23.23 -15.71
C PRO A 259 4.67 -22.98 -16.89
N LEU A 260 5.97 -22.91 -16.63
CA LEU A 260 6.99 -22.71 -17.65
C LEU A 260 8.02 -23.83 -17.54
N SER A 261 8.47 -24.36 -18.68
CA SER A 261 9.68 -25.16 -18.75
C SER A 261 10.90 -24.35 -18.31
N THR A 262 11.99 -25.04 -17.99
CA THR A 262 13.28 -24.41 -17.65
C THR A 262 13.73 -23.42 -18.72
N GLN A 263 13.63 -23.77 -20.01
CA GLN A 263 14.06 -22.91 -21.11
C GLN A 263 13.18 -21.66 -21.28
N GLU A 264 11.86 -21.81 -21.10
CA GLU A 264 10.93 -20.67 -21.13
C GLU A 264 11.14 -19.74 -19.93
N LEU A 265 11.45 -20.29 -18.76
CA LEU A 265 11.77 -19.49 -17.59
C LEU A 265 13.05 -18.68 -17.82
N GLU A 266 14.09 -19.27 -18.42
CA GLU A 266 15.32 -18.57 -18.79
C GLU A 266 15.07 -17.41 -19.77
N SER A 267 14.23 -17.64 -20.78
CA SER A 267 13.95 -16.62 -21.80
C SER A 267 13.18 -15.43 -21.24
N CYS A 268 12.39 -15.64 -20.17
CA CYS A 268 11.63 -14.60 -19.50
C CYS A 268 12.46 -13.73 -18.55
N ILE A 269 13.55 -14.26 -17.99
CA ILE A 269 14.29 -13.60 -16.91
C ILE A 269 15.36 -12.64 -17.46
N GLN A 270 15.44 -11.46 -16.84
CA GLN A 270 16.52 -10.51 -17.06
C GLN A 270 17.73 -10.92 -16.21
N THR A 271 18.82 -11.31 -16.88
CA THR A 271 20.11 -11.66 -16.26
C THR A 271 20.94 -10.43 -15.94
#